data_AF-A0A8J6XN41-F1
#
_entry.id   AF-A0A8J6XN41-F1
#
_cell.length_a   1.000
_cell.length_b   1.000
_cell.length_c   1.000
_cell.angle_alpha   90.00
_cell.angle_beta   90.00
_cell.angle_gamma   90.00
#
_symmetry.space_group_name_H-M   'P 1'
#
loop_
_entity.id
_entity.type
_entity.pdbx_description
1 polymer ?
#
loop_
_entity_poly.entity_id
_entity_poly.type
_entity_poly.pdbx_seq_one_letter_code
_entity_poly.pdbx_strand_id
1 'polypeptide(L)'
;MLNNDRSLLKYTIKSLTENENRDEIIRLIKKLDLGINDVKVKEPEINIKILTQELPPDIRKVLDKSTILVVDEFNARLHPLISRAIVELFNSNEINPNNAQLIFMTHDTNLLSNQLFRRDQIWFTEKNRYGATDLYSLVEYKVRNDASFESDYIKGRYGAIPFIGKLIHLISE
;
A
#
# COMPACT_ATOMS: atom_id res chain seq x y z
N MET A 1 -29.53 4.88 10.17
CA MET A 1 -28.79 3.80 10.85
C MET A 1 -28.20 2.81 9.83
N LEU A 2 -27.20 3.23 9.04
CA LEU A 2 -26.56 2.38 8.01
C LEU A 2 -25.09 2.80 7.81
N ASN A 3 -24.24 2.62 8.83
CA ASN A 3 -22.80 2.97 8.70
C ASN A 3 -21.87 1.90 9.30
N ASN A 4 -22.35 0.66 9.52
CA ASN A 4 -21.56 -0.40 10.15
C ASN A 4 -21.17 -1.56 9.21
N ASP A 5 -21.57 -1.52 7.93
CA ASP A 5 -21.37 -2.67 7.02
C ASP A 5 -19.94 -2.82 6.49
N ARG A 6 -19.19 -1.73 6.29
CA ARG A 6 -17.84 -1.81 5.70
C ARG A 6 -16.79 -2.38 6.64
N SER A 7 -16.92 -2.16 7.94
CA SER A 7 -16.02 -2.71 8.96
C SER A 7 -16.21 -4.23 9.09
N LEU A 8 -17.47 -4.68 9.10
CA LEU A 8 -17.84 -6.10 9.09
C LEU A 8 -17.37 -6.79 7.82
N LEU A 9 -17.54 -6.19 6.65
CA LEU A 9 -17.08 -6.79 5.39
C LEU A 9 -15.56 -6.99 5.38
N LYS A 10 -14.80 -5.98 5.83
CA LYS A 10 -13.34 -6.04 5.91
C LYS A 10 -12.87 -7.06 6.95
N TYR A 11 -13.54 -7.15 8.11
CA TYR A 11 -13.27 -8.14 9.14
C TYR A 11 -13.54 -9.57 8.66
N THR A 12 -14.65 -9.79 7.94
CA THR A 12 -15.03 -11.09 7.38
C THR A 12 -14.04 -11.52 6.29
N ILE A 13 -13.65 -10.62 5.39
CA ILE A 13 -12.64 -10.90 4.35
C ILE A 13 -11.30 -11.25 5.02
N LYS A 14 -10.87 -10.48 6.01
CA LYS A 14 -9.64 -10.73 6.78
C LYS A 14 -9.69 -12.08 7.50
N SER A 15 -10.83 -12.42 8.11
CA SER A 15 -11.03 -13.70 8.80
C SER A 15 -11.05 -14.90 7.84
N LEU A 16 -11.47 -14.71 6.59
CA LEU A 16 -11.45 -15.74 5.54
C LEU A 16 -10.06 -15.93 4.91
N THR A 17 -9.20 -14.91 4.93
CA THR A 17 -7.87 -14.92 4.30
C THR A 17 -6.74 -15.28 5.26
N GLU A 18 -6.83 -14.90 6.53
CA GLU A 18 -5.70 -14.94 7.46
C GLU A 18 -5.79 -16.02 8.58
N ASN A 19 -6.90 -16.76 8.72
CA ASN A 19 -7.21 -17.47 9.98
C ASN A 19 -7.31 -19.01 9.88
N GLU A 20 -6.96 -19.70 10.98
CA GLU A 20 -7.07 -21.17 11.19
C GLU A 20 -8.51 -21.70 11.06
N ASN A 21 -9.52 -20.82 11.18
CA ASN A 21 -10.95 -21.18 11.16
C ASN A 21 -11.61 -21.02 9.78
N ARG A 22 -10.83 -20.86 8.70
CA ARG A 22 -11.35 -20.75 7.32
C ARG A 22 -12.35 -21.86 6.98
N ASP A 23 -12.02 -23.10 7.35
CA ASP A 23 -12.85 -24.27 7.05
C ASP A 23 -14.17 -24.28 7.83
N GLU A 24 -14.17 -23.81 9.08
CA GLU A 24 -15.40 -23.65 9.87
C GLU A 24 -16.34 -22.60 9.29
N ILE A 25 -15.80 -21.46 8.85
CA ILE A 25 -16.59 -20.39 8.24
C ILE A 25 -17.19 -20.86 6.91
N ILE A 26 -16.40 -21.54 6.06
CA ILE A 26 -16.89 -22.12 4.81
C ILE A 26 -17.99 -23.15 5.09
N ARG A 27 -17.82 -23.99 6.13
CA ARG A 27 -18.81 -25.01 6.51
C ARG A 27 -20.11 -24.39 7.03
N LEU A 28 -20.02 -23.27 7.77
CA LEU A 28 -21.18 -22.52 8.24
C LEU A 28 -21.96 -21.92 7.06
N ILE A 29 -21.26 -21.29 6.11
CA ILE A 29 -21.85 -20.72 4.89
C ILE A 29 -22.52 -21.81 4.04
N LYS A 30 -21.89 -22.98 3.90
CA LYS A 30 -22.48 -24.15 3.22
C LYS A 30 -23.73 -24.68 3.92
N LYS A 31 -23.78 -24.65 5.26
CA LYS A 31 -24.96 -25.09 6.05
C LYS A 31 -26.14 -24.11 5.98
N LEU A 32 -25.89 -22.83 5.70
CA LEU A 32 -26.93 -21.81 5.57
C LEU A 32 -27.72 -21.91 4.24
N ASP A 33 -27.38 -22.86 3.38
CA ASP A 33 -28.07 -23.22 2.13
C ASP A 33 -28.43 -22.02 1.24
N LEU A 34 -27.54 -21.02 1.20
CA LEU A 34 -27.70 -19.80 0.42
C LEU A 34 -27.42 -20.01 -1.09
N GLY A 35 -27.34 -21.25 -1.57
CA GLY A 35 -26.93 -21.59 -2.94
C GLY A 35 -25.46 -21.31 -3.26
N ILE A 36 -24.63 -21.00 -2.25
CA ILE A 36 -23.20 -20.69 -2.41
C ILE A 36 -22.37 -21.94 -2.10
N ASN A 37 -21.95 -22.65 -3.16
CA ASN A 37 -21.19 -23.89 -3.02
C ASN A 37 -19.67 -23.67 -2.91
N ASP A 38 -19.17 -22.53 -3.41
CA ASP A 38 -17.76 -22.17 -3.43
C ASP A 38 -17.58 -20.67 -3.16
N VAL A 39 -16.88 -20.32 -2.09
CA VAL A 39 -16.38 -18.96 -1.85
C VAL A 39 -14.92 -18.92 -2.26
N LYS A 40 -14.65 -18.37 -3.45
CA LYS A 40 -13.29 -18.09 -3.91
C LYS A 40 -13.01 -16.62 -3.69
N VAL A 41 -12.24 -16.30 -2.65
CA VAL A 41 -11.66 -14.96 -2.51
C VAL A 41 -10.62 -14.84 -3.62
N LYS A 42 -10.97 -14.11 -4.68
CA LYS A 42 -9.99 -13.66 -5.66
C LYS A 42 -9.53 -12.28 -5.21
N GLU A 43 -8.27 -12.15 -4.81
CA GLU A 43 -7.65 -10.84 -4.85
C GLU A 43 -7.74 -10.33 -6.29
N PRO A 44 -8.12 -9.08 -6.53
CA PRO A 44 -8.10 -8.53 -7.87
C PRO A 44 -6.64 -8.52 -8.36
N GLU A 45 -6.25 -9.54 -9.12
CA GLU A 45 -5.02 -9.52 -9.89
C GLU A 45 -5.18 -8.45 -10.96
N ILE A 46 -4.53 -7.32 -10.73
CA ILE A 46 -4.45 -6.27 -11.73
C ILE A 46 -3.64 -6.84 -12.89
N ASN A 47 -4.28 -7.04 -14.03
CA ASN A 47 -3.57 -7.53 -15.20
C ASN A 47 -2.65 -6.43 -15.74
N ILE A 48 -1.38 -6.48 -15.37
CA ILE A 48 -0.35 -5.49 -15.71
C ILE A 48 -0.24 -5.33 -17.24
N LYS A 49 -0.52 -6.37 -18.04
CA LYS A 49 -0.52 -6.29 -19.51
C LYS A 49 -1.64 -5.40 -20.06
N ILE A 50 -2.80 -5.36 -19.41
CA ILE A 50 -3.89 -4.46 -19.79
C ILE A 50 -3.49 -3.02 -19.46
N LEU A 51 -2.88 -2.79 -18.30
CA LEU A 51 -2.38 -1.47 -17.93
C LEU A 51 -1.32 -0.95 -18.89
N THR A 52 -0.41 -1.80 -19.42
CA THR A 52 0.61 -1.35 -20.38
C THR A 52 0.03 -0.76 -21.67
N GLN A 53 -1.20 -1.15 -22.06
CA GLN A 53 -1.86 -0.61 -23.26
C GLN A 53 -2.50 0.77 -23.01
N GLU A 54 -2.90 1.04 -21.77
CA GLU A 54 -3.60 2.26 -21.34
C GLU A 54 -2.73 3.11 -20.39
N LEU A 55 -1.40 2.94 -20.44
CA LEU A 55 -0.49 3.72 -19.60
C LEU A 55 -0.59 5.22 -19.95
N PRO A 56 -0.61 6.10 -18.93
CA PRO A 56 -0.46 7.52 -19.16
C PRO A 56 0.76 7.82 -20.04
N PRO A 57 0.64 8.72 -21.04
CA PRO A 57 1.71 8.99 -22.00
C PRO A 57 3.05 9.35 -21.36
N ASP A 58 3.00 10.05 -20.22
CA ASP A 58 4.19 10.46 -19.48
C ASP A 58 4.94 9.28 -18.88
N ILE A 59 4.23 8.31 -18.31
CA ILE A 59 4.84 7.08 -17.76
C ILE A 59 5.44 6.24 -18.89
N ARG A 60 4.71 6.07 -19.99
CA ARG A 60 5.20 5.33 -21.16
C ARG A 60 6.48 5.94 -21.72
N LYS A 61 6.50 7.26 -21.90
CA LYS A 61 7.68 7.99 -22.38
C LYS A 61 8.89 7.79 -21.47
N VAL A 62 8.68 7.74 -20.16
CA VAL A 62 9.75 7.52 -19.17
C VAL A 62 10.35 6.12 -19.31
N LEU A 63 9.51 5.10 -19.47
CA LEU A 63 9.94 3.71 -19.67
C LEU A 63 10.69 3.55 -21.00
N ASP A 64 10.14 4.10 -22.09
CA ASP A 64 10.73 4.02 -23.42
C ASP A 64 12.08 4.74 -23.48
N LYS A 65 12.19 5.91 -22.83
CA LYS A 65 13.42 6.73 -22.84
C LYS A 65 14.38 6.41 -21.70
N SER A 66 14.01 5.52 -20.79
CA SER A 66 14.86 5.13 -19.64
C SER A 66 15.25 6.32 -18.77
N THR A 67 14.28 7.21 -18.51
CA THR A 67 14.51 8.44 -17.74
C THR A 67 14.03 8.31 -16.29
N ILE A 68 14.24 9.36 -15.50
CA ILE A 68 13.73 9.47 -14.14
C ILE A 68 12.40 10.23 -14.16
N LEU A 69 11.39 9.69 -13.49
CA LEU A 69 10.12 10.35 -13.21
C LEU A 69 10.04 10.68 -11.73
N VAL A 70 9.85 11.96 -11.42
CA VAL A 70 9.65 12.44 -10.04
C VAL A 70 8.21 12.89 -9.87
N VAL A 71 7.50 12.32 -8.89
CA VAL A 71 6.08 12.62 -8.65
C VAL A 71 5.84 12.99 -7.20
N ASP A 72 5.30 14.18 -6.97
CA ASP A 72 4.77 14.55 -5.66
C ASP A 72 3.31 14.11 -5.53
N GLU A 73 2.87 13.82 -4.31
CA GLU A 73 1.53 13.31 -3.97
C GLU A 73 1.03 12.22 -4.93
N PHE A 74 1.80 11.14 -5.06
CA PHE A 74 1.52 10.06 -6.02
C PHE A 74 0.11 9.44 -5.89
N ASN A 75 -0.49 9.52 -4.72
CA ASN A 75 -1.82 9.01 -4.42
C ASN A 75 -2.96 10.02 -4.62
N ALA A 76 -2.70 11.29 -4.97
CA ALA A 76 -3.70 12.37 -4.93
C ALA A 76 -4.96 12.12 -5.79
N ARG A 77 -4.86 11.29 -6.85
CA ARG A 77 -5.97 10.99 -7.77
C ARG A 77 -6.04 9.53 -8.21
N LEU A 78 -5.19 8.67 -7.64
CA LEU A 78 -5.09 7.27 -8.01
C LEU A 78 -5.69 6.39 -6.92
N HIS A 79 -6.42 5.36 -7.34
CA HIS A 79 -6.80 4.30 -6.42
C HIS A 79 -5.51 3.57 -5.96
N PRO A 80 -5.36 3.19 -4.67
CA PRO A 80 -4.14 2.56 -4.15
C PRO A 80 -3.61 1.38 -4.98
N LEU A 81 -4.54 0.57 -5.49
CA LEU A 81 -4.25 -0.54 -6.40
C LEU A 81 -3.55 -0.11 -7.70
N ILE A 82 -3.95 1.03 -8.28
CA ILE A 82 -3.33 1.58 -9.49
C ILE A 82 -1.92 2.07 -9.17
N SER A 83 -1.76 2.79 -8.06
CA SER A 83 -0.44 3.25 -7.59
C SER A 83 0.51 2.08 -7.40
N ARG A 84 0.03 1.00 -6.78
CA ARG A 84 0.77 -0.26 -6.62
C ARG A 84 1.17 -0.87 -7.97
N ALA A 85 0.23 -0.96 -8.91
CA ALA A 85 0.51 -1.54 -10.22
C ALA A 85 1.56 -0.74 -11.01
N ILE A 86 1.54 0.59 -10.90
CA ILE A 86 2.57 1.44 -11.52
C ILE A 86 3.94 1.15 -10.90
N VAL A 87 4.03 1.06 -9.57
CA VAL A 87 5.28 0.69 -8.88
C VAL A 87 5.78 -0.69 -9.33
N GLU A 88 4.90 -1.69 -9.36
CA GLU A 88 5.23 -3.04 -9.82
C GLU A 88 5.75 -3.04 -11.26
N LEU A 89 5.19 -2.18 -12.11
CA LEU A 89 5.63 -2.00 -13.49
C LEU A 89 7.07 -1.47 -13.56
N PHE A 90 7.42 -0.45 -12.77
CA PHE A 90 8.78 0.09 -12.72
C PHE A 90 9.78 -0.92 -12.12
N ASN A 91 9.34 -1.84 -11.26
CA ASN A 91 10.16 -2.90 -10.68
C ASN A 91 10.26 -4.16 -11.57
N SER A 92 9.51 -4.24 -12.67
CA SER A 92 9.50 -5.41 -13.55
C SER A 92 10.62 -5.34 -14.58
N ASN A 93 11.52 -6.32 -14.58
CA ASN A 93 12.57 -6.44 -15.61
C ASN A 93 12.01 -6.73 -17.01
N GLU A 94 10.79 -7.30 -17.10
CA GLU A 94 10.16 -7.56 -18.39
C GLU A 94 9.59 -6.29 -19.03
N ILE A 95 9.05 -5.39 -18.21
CA ILE A 95 8.37 -4.17 -18.69
C ILE A 95 9.29 -2.95 -18.65
N ASN A 96 10.21 -2.91 -17.69
CA ASN A 96 11.23 -1.87 -17.53
C ASN A 96 12.65 -2.43 -17.73
N PRO A 97 12.98 -3.03 -18.90
CA PRO A 97 14.29 -3.64 -19.15
C PRO A 97 15.44 -2.62 -19.14
N ASN A 98 15.14 -1.33 -19.35
CA ASN A 98 16.13 -0.28 -19.42
C ASN A 98 16.30 0.51 -18.11
N ASN A 99 15.72 0.03 -16.99
CA ASN A 99 15.88 0.61 -15.66
C ASN A 99 15.48 2.10 -15.54
N ALA A 100 14.35 2.48 -16.14
CA ALA A 100 13.71 3.76 -15.84
C ALA A 100 13.42 3.86 -14.34
N GLN A 101 13.50 5.06 -13.77
CA GLN A 101 13.36 5.25 -12.31
C GLN A 101 12.10 6.05 -11.98
N LEU A 102 11.41 5.63 -10.93
CA LEU A 102 10.30 6.34 -10.34
C LEU A 102 10.68 6.77 -8.92
N ILE A 103 10.72 8.08 -8.67
CA ILE A 103 10.91 8.67 -7.35
C ILE A 103 9.61 9.37 -7.00
N PHE A 104 9.02 9.04 -5.85
CA PHE A 104 7.74 9.62 -5.51
C PHE A 104 7.55 9.83 -4.01
N MET A 105 6.67 10.77 -3.67
CA MET A 105 6.19 10.99 -2.30
C MET A 105 4.72 10.59 -2.20
N THR A 106 4.33 10.02 -1.06
CA THR A 106 2.96 9.55 -0.81
C THR A 106 2.63 9.58 0.67
N HIS A 107 1.34 9.72 0.98
CA HIS A 107 0.80 9.47 2.31
C HIS A 107 0.12 8.10 2.42
N ASP A 108 0.09 7.31 1.34
CA ASP A 108 -0.55 5.99 1.30
C ASP A 108 0.35 4.90 1.90
N THR A 109 -0.01 4.43 3.08
CA THR A 109 0.72 3.38 3.80
C THR A 109 0.61 2.01 3.14
N ASN A 110 -0.37 1.78 2.26
CA ASN A 110 -0.54 0.48 1.59
C ASN A 110 0.63 0.16 0.64
N LEU A 111 1.36 1.19 0.19
CA LEU A 111 2.56 1.03 -0.62
C LEU A 111 3.78 0.61 0.22
N LEU A 112 3.74 0.81 1.54
CA LEU A 112 4.85 0.50 2.44
C LEU A 112 4.93 -1.00 2.72
N SER A 113 5.43 -1.76 1.74
CA SER A 113 5.48 -3.21 1.75
C SER A 113 6.86 -3.76 1.39
N ASN A 114 7.29 -4.81 2.08
CA ASN A 114 8.51 -5.55 1.79
C ASN A 114 8.43 -6.39 0.50
N GLN A 115 7.22 -6.53 -0.06
CA GLN A 115 7.00 -7.17 -1.38
C GLN A 115 7.22 -6.19 -2.53
N LEU A 116 7.01 -4.89 -2.29
CA LEU A 116 7.12 -3.84 -3.31
C LEU A 116 8.48 -3.16 -3.29
N PHE A 117 9.05 -2.97 -2.10
CA PHE A 117 10.27 -2.18 -1.92
C PHE A 117 11.29 -2.91 -1.06
N ARG A 118 12.55 -2.72 -1.43
CA ARG A 118 13.66 -2.97 -0.51
C ARG A 118 13.80 -1.83 0.49
N ARG A 119 14.52 -2.08 1.59
CA ARG A 119 14.69 -1.11 2.68
C ARG A 119 15.43 0.16 2.24
N ASP A 120 16.39 0.04 1.32
CA ASP A 120 17.14 1.15 0.75
C ASP A 120 16.30 2.06 -0.16
N GLN A 121 15.14 1.56 -0.64
CA GLN A 121 14.22 2.31 -1.49
C GLN A 121 13.16 3.08 -0.69
N ILE A 122 13.08 2.86 0.62
CA ILE A 122 12.12 3.53 1.50
C ILE A 122 12.83 4.61 2.30
N TRP A 123 12.28 5.81 2.23
CA TRP A 123 12.76 6.98 2.92
C TRP A 123 11.61 7.65 3.66
N PHE A 124 11.87 8.09 4.89
CA PHE A 124 10.91 8.78 5.73
C PHE A 124 11.35 10.22 5.93
N THR A 125 10.37 11.11 6.05
CA THR A 125 10.59 12.52 6.37
C THR A 125 9.87 12.85 7.67
N GLU A 126 10.59 13.43 8.63
CA GLU A 126 10.02 13.89 9.90
C GLU A 126 10.42 15.35 10.15
N LYS A 127 9.51 16.16 10.70
CA LYS A 127 9.86 17.51 11.15
C LYS A 127 10.31 17.49 12.60
N ASN A 128 11.49 18.03 12.84
CA ASN A 128 11.99 18.20 14.20
C ASN A 128 11.36 19.43 14.90
N ARG A 129 11.68 19.59 16.19
CA ARG A 129 11.16 20.67 17.03
C ARG A 129 11.49 22.09 16.55
N TYR A 130 12.44 22.25 15.63
CA TYR A 130 12.83 23.53 15.06
C TYR A 130 12.14 23.79 13.71
N GLY A 131 11.26 22.88 13.26
CA GLY A 131 10.57 22.98 11.98
C GLY A 131 11.40 22.56 10.77
N ALA A 132 12.62 22.06 10.97
CA ALA A 132 13.44 21.49 9.91
C ALA A 132 13.04 20.03 9.62
N THR A 133 13.13 19.64 8.36
CA THR A 133 12.81 18.27 7.92
C THR A 133 14.06 17.40 7.94
N ASP A 134 14.01 16.32 8.69
CA ASP A 134 15.00 15.25 8.71
C ASP A 134 14.54 14.14 7.75
N LEU A 135 15.45 13.67 6.90
CA LEU A 135 15.22 12.64 5.89
C LEU A 135 16.15 11.45 6.18
N TYR A 136 15.59 10.25 6.33
CA TYR A 136 16.34 9.05 6.70
C TYR A 136 15.74 7.78 6.07
N SER A 137 16.55 6.75 5.88
CA SER A 137 16.13 5.52 5.19
C SER A 137 15.70 4.43 6.16
N LEU A 138 14.80 3.54 5.72
CA LEU A 138 14.44 2.34 6.47
C LEU A 138 15.65 1.42 6.72
N VAL A 139 16.71 1.52 5.92
CA VAL A 139 17.95 0.74 6.11
C VAL A 139 18.64 1.04 7.44
N GLU A 140 18.42 2.22 8.01
CA GLU A 140 18.99 2.63 9.30
C GLU A 140 18.35 1.89 10.49
N TYR A 141 17.21 1.23 10.27
CA TYR A 141 16.49 0.46 11.26
C TYR A 141 16.81 -1.04 11.19
N LYS A 142 16.89 -1.68 12.37
CA LYS A 142 17.02 -3.14 12.49
C LYS A 142 15.67 -3.82 12.27
N VAL A 143 15.25 -3.91 11.02
CA VAL A 143 14.01 -4.57 10.62
C VAL A 143 14.27 -6.06 10.34
N ARG A 144 13.35 -6.95 10.73
CA ARG A 144 13.41 -8.37 10.35
C ARG A 144 13.00 -8.56 8.90
N ASN A 145 13.47 -9.60 8.24
CA ASN A 145 13.14 -9.86 6.82
C ASN A 145 11.65 -10.12 6.60
N ASP A 146 10.96 -10.68 7.60
CA ASP A 146 9.54 -11.02 7.60
C ASP A 146 8.64 -9.92 8.18
N ALA A 147 9.19 -8.76 8.55
CA ALA A 147 8.40 -7.68 9.14
C ALA A 147 7.48 -7.02 8.10
N SER A 148 6.23 -6.74 8.50
CA SER A 148 5.33 -5.86 7.76
C SER A 148 5.75 -4.40 8.00
N PHE A 149 6.30 -3.75 6.97
CA PHE A 149 6.76 -2.36 7.05
C PHE A 149 5.60 -1.40 7.40
N GLU A 150 4.44 -1.57 6.78
CA GLU A 150 3.23 -0.81 7.10
C GLU A 150 2.84 -0.93 8.59
N SER A 151 2.75 -2.15 9.13
CA SER A 151 2.33 -2.35 10.52
C SER A 151 3.30 -1.71 11.51
N ASP A 152 4.60 -1.83 11.26
CA ASP A 152 5.64 -1.26 12.12
C ASP A 152 5.67 0.27 12.02
N TYR A 153 5.43 0.84 10.84
CA TYR A 153 5.26 2.28 10.65
C TYR A 153 4.05 2.82 11.41
N ILE A 154 2.87 2.19 11.29
CA ILE A 154 1.65 2.61 12.01
C ILE A 154 1.85 2.55 13.53
N LYS A 155 2.66 1.61 14.03
CA LYS A 155 3.03 1.51 15.45
C LYS A 155 4.06 2.57 15.89
N GLY A 156 4.54 3.42 14.98
CA GLY A 156 5.51 4.48 15.24
C GLY A 156 6.95 4.00 15.34
N ARG A 157 7.28 2.77 14.91
CA ARG A 157 8.64 2.22 15.06
C ARG A 157 9.69 2.96 14.22
N TYR A 158 9.26 3.56 13.12
CA TYR A 158 10.15 4.27 12.20
C TYR A 158 10.04 5.79 12.34
N GLY A 159 9.37 6.31 13.36
CA GLY A 159 9.07 7.75 13.45
C GLY A 159 8.14 8.19 12.32
N ALA A 160 8.24 9.46 11.91
CA ALA A 160 7.46 10.07 10.82
C ALA A 160 5.92 9.89 10.91
N ILE A 161 5.41 9.48 12.07
CA ILE A 161 3.97 9.38 12.33
C ILE A 161 3.42 10.75 12.76
N PRO A 162 2.25 11.17 12.25
CA PRO A 162 1.67 12.44 12.65
C PRO A 162 1.30 12.42 14.14
N PHE A 163 1.75 13.42 14.89
CA PHE A 163 1.31 13.61 16.27
C PHE A 163 -0.10 14.20 16.30
N ILE A 164 -1.10 13.32 16.26
CA ILE A 164 -2.49 13.66 16.50
C ILE A 164 -2.67 13.71 18.01
N GLY A 165 -2.32 14.83 18.65
CA GLY A 165 -2.63 15.06 20.06
C GLY A 165 -4.14 15.00 20.33
N LYS A 166 -4.58 15.40 21.52
CA LYS A 166 -6.02 15.60 21.78
C LYS A 166 -6.53 16.72 20.87
N LEU A 167 -7.00 16.37 19.68
CA LEU A 167 -7.71 17.26 18.74
C LEU A 167 -8.83 18.04 19.45
N ILE A 168 -9.41 17.44 20.50
CA ILE A 168 -10.37 18.06 21.42
C ILE A 168 -9.94 19.42 21.99
N HIS A 169 -8.63 19.64 22.22
CA HIS A 169 -8.15 20.93 22.72
C HIS A 169 -8.12 22.03 21.65
N LEU A 170 -8.10 21.66 20.35
CA LEU A 170 -8.16 22.62 19.23
C LEU A 170 -9.59 23.10 18.91
N ILE A 171 -10.61 22.42 19.43
CA ILE A 171 -12.03 22.75 19.23
C ILE A 171 -12.62 23.47 20.46
N SER A 172 -11.78 23.74 21.46
CA SER A 172 -12.19 24.35 22.75
C SER A 172 -11.74 25.82 22.89
N GLU A 173 -11.29 26.45 21.80
CA GLU A 173 -11.01 27.90 21.73
C GLU A 173 -12.11 28.64 20.96
#